data_AF-A0A9D2A516-F1
#
_entry.id   AF-A0A9D2A516-F1
#
_cell.length_a   1.000
_cell.length_b   1.000
_cell.length_c   1.000
_cell.angle_alpha   90.00
_cell.angle_beta   90.00
_cell.angle_gamma   90.00
#
_symmetry.space_group_name_H-M   'P 1'
#
loop_
_entity.id
_entity.type
_entity.pdbx_description
1 polymer ?
#
loop_
_entity_poly.entity_id
_entity_poly.type
_entity_poly.pdbx_seq_one_letter_code
_entity_poly.pdbx_strand_id
1 'polypeptide(L)'
;MTDKIERIRRFLSVCDELIEGSYMNAEGKISEALKHIAGCRELTNLFAAVTDGYDYPAAKRAYLRPRTGSGTAGRVGAFLPSERQDVLAFVFCLFVEIDAGTVHLNDLLLRYFYVDGSYTASYSVFAGRMIKPFRDIVRECFPEVGKRGQIAAMQKKREEALSAFAQSLPVERNRVMSRALREEEKTAGEEIFSELAAAAARRDVAEVRALLAGYRYFLRYIGAESDESSALFALSQEM
;
A
#
# COMPACT_ATOMS: atom_id res chain seq x y z
N MET A 1 -21.33 6.45 -13.56
CA MET A 1 -20.55 6.65 -12.31
C MET A 1 -19.65 5.47 -11.98
N THR A 2 -20.13 4.22 -12.04
CA THR A 2 -19.33 3.02 -11.70
C THR A 2 -18.12 2.82 -12.63
N ASP A 3 -18.29 3.00 -13.94
CA ASP A 3 -17.21 2.86 -14.93
C ASP A 3 -16.08 3.90 -14.74
N LYS A 4 -16.42 5.13 -14.39
CA LYS A 4 -15.44 6.19 -14.05
C LYS A 4 -14.55 5.80 -12.88
N ILE A 5 -15.17 5.41 -11.76
CA ILE A 5 -14.45 5.04 -10.53
C ILE A 5 -13.52 3.85 -10.80
N GLU A 6 -14.01 2.88 -11.58
CA GLU A 6 -13.24 1.70 -11.95
C GLU A 6 -12.02 2.04 -12.82
N ARG A 7 -12.17 2.93 -13.81
CA ARG A 7 -11.05 3.39 -14.65
C ARG A 7 -9.97 4.12 -13.85
N ILE A 8 -10.37 5.00 -12.93
CA ILE A 8 -9.42 5.70 -12.05
C ILE A 8 -8.75 4.73 -11.07
N ARG A 9 -9.47 3.73 -10.57
CA ARG A 9 -8.86 2.66 -9.74
C ARG A 9 -7.82 1.86 -10.48
N ARG A 10 -8.09 1.48 -11.74
CA ARG A 10 -7.12 0.76 -12.57
C ARG A 10 -5.85 1.58 -12.77
N PHE A 11 -5.99 2.87 -13.08
CA PHE A 11 -4.85 3.78 -13.14
C PHE A 11 -4.05 3.79 -11.82
N LEU A 12 -4.72 3.97 -10.68
CA LEU A 12 -4.05 3.96 -9.37
C LEU A 12 -3.38 2.61 -9.07
N SER A 13 -4.00 1.49 -9.45
CA SER A 13 -3.41 0.14 -9.31
C SER A 13 -2.12 0.01 -10.11
N VAL A 14 -2.10 0.50 -11.36
CA VAL A 14 -0.89 0.49 -12.20
C VAL A 14 0.20 1.39 -11.59
N CYS A 15 -0.16 2.52 -11.00
CA CYS A 15 0.79 3.34 -10.25
C CYS A 15 1.32 2.64 -9.00
N ASP A 16 0.49 1.88 -8.29
CA ASP A 16 0.89 1.11 -7.11
C ASP A 16 1.86 -0.02 -7.52
N GLU A 17 1.57 -0.71 -8.63
CA GLU A 17 2.47 -1.70 -9.25
C GLU A 17 3.78 -1.09 -9.74
N LEU A 18 3.77 0.15 -10.26
CA LEU A 18 5.00 0.86 -10.61
C LEU A 18 5.86 1.14 -9.37
N ILE A 19 5.24 1.39 -8.22
CA ILE A 19 5.96 1.73 -6.99
C ILE A 19 6.57 0.49 -6.33
N GLU A 20 5.85 -0.63 -6.36
CA GLU A 20 6.29 -1.90 -5.78
C GLU A 20 7.09 -2.77 -6.76
N GLY A 21 6.99 -2.48 -8.05
CA GLY A 21 7.57 -3.25 -9.14
C GLY A 21 9.08 -3.04 -9.34
N SER A 22 9.62 -3.79 -10.30
CA SER A 22 11.03 -3.74 -10.67
C SER A 22 11.27 -2.88 -11.91
N TYR A 23 12.50 -2.38 -12.03
CA TYR A 23 12.97 -1.60 -13.18
C TYR A 23 12.63 -2.26 -14.54
N MET A 24 12.74 -3.59 -14.67
CA MET A 24 12.56 -4.29 -15.95
C MET A 24 11.18 -4.10 -16.56
N ASN A 25 10.14 -3.90 -15.74
CA ASN A 25 8.76 -3.74 -16.20
C ASN A 25 8.30 -2.28 -16.19
N ALA A 26 9.16 -1.35 -15.78
CA ALA A 26 8.78 0.03 -15.52
C ALA A 26 8.30 0.77 -16.78
N GLU A 27 9.02 0.66 -17.90
CA GLU A 27 8.64 1.32 -19.15
C GLU A 27 7.28 0.83 -19.66
N GLY A 28 7.06 -0.49 -19.69
CA GLY A 28 5.77 -1.06 -20.09
C GLY A 28 4.61 -0.63 -19.18
N LYS A 29 4.87 -0.50 -17.88
CA LYS A 29 3.87 -0.04 -16.91
C LYS A 29 3.61 1.47 -16.98
N ILE A 30 4.62 2.28 -17.35
CA ILE A 30 4.43 3.71 -17.67
C ILE A 30 3.52 3.86 -18.89
N SER A 31 3.77 3.09 -19.97
CA SER A 31 2.90 3.07 -21.14
C SER A 31 1.47 2.66 -20.79
N GLU A 32 1.30 1.66 -19.92
CA GLU A 32 -0.01 1.22 -19.43
C GLU A 32 -0.73 2.32 -18.63
N ALA A 33 -0.01 3.03 -17.74
CA ALA A 33 -0.55 4.16 -16.99
C ALA A 33 -1.04 5.29 -17.90
N LEU A 34 -0.26 5.64 -18.94
CA LEU A 34 -0.64 6.65 -19.93
C LEU A 34 -1.88 6.23 -20.74
N LYS A 35 -1.99 4.95 -21.11
CA LYS A 35 -3.20 4.41 -21.76
C LYS A 35 -4.43 4.54 -20.87
N HIS A 36 -4.31 4.30 -19.57
CA HIS A 36 -5.41 4.50 -18.63
C HIS A 36 -5.81 5.96 -18.48
N ILE A 37 -4.84 6.89 -18.49
CA ILE A 37 -5.13 8.33 -18.51
C ILE A 37 -5.92 8.71 -19.76
N ALA A 38 -5.45 8.30 -20.94
CA ALA A 38 -6.11 8.59 -22.22
C ALA A 38 -7.50 7.93 -22.33
N GLY A 39 -7.68 6.77 -21.69
CA GLY A 39 -8.96 6.06 -21.63
C GLY A 39 -9.97 6.63 -20.63
N CYS A 40 -9.62 7.64 -19.84
CA CYS A 40 -10.50 8.23 -18.83
C CYS A 40 -10.58 9.76 -19.01
N ARG A 41 -11.78 10.25 -19.35
CA ARG A 41 -12.01 11.68 -19.60
C ARG A 41 -11.61 12.56 -18.43
N GLU A 42 -11.85 12.13 -17.20
CA GLU A 42 -11.51 12.91 -16.00
C GLU A 42 -10.02 12.98 -15.72
N LEU A 43 -9.28 11.89 -15.92
CA LEU A 43 -7.82 11.92 -15.85
C LEU A 43 -7.26 12.80 -16.97
N THR A 44 -7.78 12.65 -18.20
CA THR A 44 -7.39 13.49 -19.33
C THR A 44 -7.64 14.98 -19.05
N ASN A 45 -8.80 15.34 -18.51
CA ASN A 45 -9.11 16.73 -18.14
C ASN A 45 -8.20 17.26 -17.02
N LEU A 46 -7.91 16.43 -16.00
CA LEU A 46 -6.99 16.81 -14.92
C LEU A 46 -5.60 17.11 -15.48
N PHE A 47 -5.06 16.19 -16.31
CA PHE A 47 -3.74 16.36 -16.88
C PHE A 47 -3.68 17.52 -17.88
N ALA A 48 -4.70 17.68 -18.72
CA ALA A 48 -4.81 18.85 -19.60
C ALA A 48 -4.76 20.17 -18.80
N ALA A 49 -5.50 20.25 -17.69
CA ALA A 49 -5.53 21.45 -16.85
C ALA A 49 -4.19 21.74 -16.15
N VAL A 50 -3.47 20.70 -15.67
CA VAL A 50 -2.16 20.93 -15.01
C VAL A 50 -1.02 21.15 -16.01
N THR A 51 -1.17 20.69 -17.26
CA THR A 51 -0.18 20.91 -18.32
C THR A 51 -0.41 22.20 -19.10
N ASP A 52 -1.57 22.85 -18.94
CA ASP A 52 -1.89 24.10 -19.64
C ASP A 52 -0.96 25.23 -19.17
N GLY A 53 -0.20 25.80 -20.10
CA GLY A 53 0.80 26.83 -19.80
C GLY A 53 2.02 26.35 -18.99
N TYR A 54 2.18 25.04 -18.75
CA TYR A 54 3.30 24.51 -17.97
C TYR A 54 4.61 24.45 -18.78
N ASP A 55 5.64 25.17 -18.34
CA ASP A 55 6.96 25.16 -18.97
C ASP A 55 7.79 23.94 -18.55
N TYR A 56 7.49 22.80 -19.17
CA TYR A 56 8.20 21.55 -18.92
C TYR A 56 9.72 21.64 -19.20
N PRO A 57 10.22 22.27 -20.30
CA PRO A 57 11.65 22.46 -20.51
C PRO A 57 12.35 23.25 -19.40
N ALA A 58 11.76 24.31 -18.87
CA ALA A 58 12.31 25.05 -17.73
C ALA A 58 12.28 24.19 -16.45
N ALA A 59 11.17 23.50 -16.20
CA ALA A 59 11.01 22.59 -15.07
C ALA A 59 12.05 21.46 -15.10
N LYS A 60 12.31 20.84 -16.26
CA LYS A 60 13.32 19.80 -16.45
C LYS A 60 14.72 20.30 -16.06
N ARG A 61 15.08 21.52 -16.46
CA ARG A 61 16.36 22.16 -16.03
C ARG A 61 16.38 22.52 -14.55
N ALA A 62 15.23 22.87 -13.97
CA ALA A 62 15.11 23.25 -12.57
C ALA A 62 15.17 22.05 -11.62
N TYR A 63 14.50 20.95 -11.99
CA TYR A 63 14.26 19.77 -11.15
C TYR A 63 15.30 18.66 -11.37
N LEU A 64 15.82 18.53 -12.60
CA LEU A 64 16.88 17.59 -12.93
C LEU A 64 18.23 18.33 -13.07
N ARG A 65 18.77 18.81 -11.94
CA ARG A 65 20.03 19.56 -11.92
C ARG A 65 21.25 18.67 -11.64
N PRO A 66 22.29 18.71 -12.49
CA PRO A 66 23.63 18.30 -12.09
C PRO A 66 24.13 19.27 -11.00
N ARG A 67 24.48 18.75 -9.82
CA ARG A 67 25.03 19.61 -8.75
C ARG A 67 26.43 20.07 -9.16
N THR A 68 26.58 21.36 -9.43
CA THR A 68 27.90 22.01 -9.57
C THR A 68 28.49 22.26 -8.19
N GLY A 69 29.28 21.32 -7.68
CA GLY A 69 30.07 21.47 -6.48
C GLY A 69 31.40 20.74 -6.63
N SER A 70 32.51 21.49 -6.54
CA SER A 70 33.87 20.96 -6.58
C SER A 70 34.12 20.05 -5.38
N GLY A 71 34.09 18.74 -5.61
CA GLY A 71 34.38 17.70 -4.62
C GLY A 71 34.08 16.33 -5.20
N THR A 72 34.97 15.37 -5.01
CA THR A 72 35.04 14.03 -5.62
C THR A 72 33.93 13.05 -5.18
N ALA A 73 32.69 13.52 -5.07
CA ALA A 73 31.49 12.70 -4.89
C ALA A 73 30.33 13.31 -5.69
N GLY A 74 30.46 13.33 -7.01
CA GLY A 74 29.47 13.86 -7.94
C GLY A 74 28.20 13.00 -7.93
N ARG A 75 27.19 13.39 -7.17
CA ARG A 75 25.84 12.83 -7.27
C ARG A 75 24.86 13.95 -7.59
N VAL A 76 24.33 13.87 -8.81
CA VAL A 76 23.20 14.63 -9.34
C VAL A 76 21.94 14.19 -8.57
N GLY A 77 21.04 15.12 -8.24
CA GLY A 77 19.82 14.82 -7.50
C GLY A 77 18.58 15.41 -8.16
N ALA A 78 17.53 14.61 -8.27
CA ALA A 78 16.20 15.10 -8.63
C ALA A 78 15.54 15.78 -7.42
N PHE A 79 15.15 17.05 -7.60
CA PHE A 79 14.37 17.82 -6.63
C PHE A 79 12.98 18.02 -7.22
N LEU A 80 11.96 17.41 -6.61
CA LEU A 80 10.59 17.65 -7.05
C LEU A 80 10.12 19.06 -6.66
N PRO A 81 9.24 19.67 -7.47
CA PRO A 81 8.54 20.89 -7.08
C PRO A 81 7.80 20.73 -5.76
N SER A 82 7.69 21.83 -5.01
CA SER A 82 6.87 21.88 -3.79
C SER A 82 5.37 21.98 -4.10
N GLU A 83 5.03 22.49 -5.28
CA GLU A 83 3.64 22.66 -5.70
C GLU A 83 3.07 21.37 -6.31
N ARG A 84 1.87 21.00 -5.86
CA ARG A 84 1.21 19.75 -6.26
C ARG A 84 0.89 19.69 -7.75
N GLN A 85 0.51 20.82 -8.35
CA GLN A 85 0.18 20.92 -9.77
C GLN A 85 1.42 20.68 -10.63
N ASP A 86 2.54 21.30 -10.26
CA ASP A 86 3.83 21.10 -10.93
C ASP A 86 4.33 19.65 -10.83
N VAL A 87 4.11 18.98 -9.69
CA VAL A 87 4.45 17.56 -9.54
C VAL A 87 3.66 16.70 -10.54
N LEU A 88 2.35 16.94 -10.66
CA LEU A 88 1.50 16.21 -11.61
C LEU A 88 1.94 16.47 -13.05
N ALA A 89 2.12 17.73 -13.42
CA ALA A 89 2.50 18.12 -14.77
C ALA A 89 3.89 17.57 -15.13
N PHE A 90 4.87 17.71 -14.23
CA PHE A 90 6.22 17.22 -14.45
C PHE A 90 6.28 15.71 -14.66
N VAL A 91 5.70 14.93 -13.74
CA VAL A 91 5.75 13.47 -13.81
C VAL A 91 4.97 12.96 -15.03
N PHE A 92 3.85 13.58 -15.37
CA PHE A 92 3.10 13.24 -16.57
C PHE A 92 3.91 13.51 -17.86
N CYS A 93 4.50 14.70 -18.01
CA CYS A 93 5.34 15.02 -19.17
C CYS A 93 6.57 14.10 -19.25
N LEU A 94 7.16 13.75 -18.11
CA LEU A 94 8.28 12.80 -18.06
C LEU A 94 7.85 11.39 -18.50
N PHE A 95 6.67 10.91 -18.08
CA PHE A 95 6.13 9.64 -18.55
C PHE A 95 5.91 9.63 -20.06
N VAL A 96 5.39 10.73 -20.63
CA VAL A 96 5.21 10.88 -22.08
C VAL A 96 6.56 10.83 -22.81
N GLU A 97 7.60 11.50 -22.30
CA GLU A 97 8.94 11.44 -22.92
C GLU A 97 9.58 10.05 -22.83
N ILE A 98 9.33 9.31 -21.74
CA ILE A 98 9.82 7.93 -21.57
C ILE A 98 9.10 7.01 -22.55
N ASP A 99 7.77 7.09 -22.63
CA ASP A 99 6.94 6.29 -23.54
C ASP A 99 7.28 6.59 -25.02
N ALA A 100 7.56 7.85 -25.35
CA ALA A 100 8.01 8.26 -26.67
C ALA A 100 9.48 7.86 -26.98
N GLY A 101 10.21 7.31 -26.02
CA GLY A 101 11.63 6.95 -26.15
C GLY A 101 12.58 8.15 -26.28
N THR A 102 12.12 9.36 -25.98
CA THR A 102 12.95 10.59 -25.99
C THR A 102 13.88 10.63 -24.77
N VAL A 103 13.44 10.04 -23.65
CA VAL A 103 14.25 9.85 -22.45
C VAL A 103 14.32 8.37 -22.11
N HIS A 104 15.51 7.79 -22.13
CA HIS A 104 15.69 6.41 -21.68
C HIS A 104 15.67 6.33 -20.16
N LEU A 105 14.88 5.42 -19.60
CA LEU A 105 14.72 5.29 -18.16
C LEU A 105 16.05 4.91 -17.49
N ASN A 106 16.84 4.02 -18.10
CA ASN A 106 18.20 3.68 -17.66
C ASN A 106 19.06 4.92 -17.39
N ASP A 107 19.12 5.83 -18.38
CA ASP A 107 19.94 7.03 -18.32
C ASP A 107 19.40 7.99 -17.27
N LEU A 108 18.08 8.13 -17.16
CA LEU A 108 17.45 8.97 -16.15
C LEU A 108 17.80 8.48 -14.73
N LEU A 109 17.70 7.18 -14.48
CA LEU A 109 17.95 6.58 -13.17
C LEU A 109 19.41 6.74 -12.75
N LEU A 110 20.35 6.34 -13.61
CA LEU A 110 21.77 6.43 -13.29
C LEU A 110 22.27 7.88 -13.24
N ARG A 111 21.61 8.78 -13.97
CA ARG A 111 22.01 10.19 -14.00
C ARG A 111 21.43 11.00 -12.86
N TYR A 112 20.20 10.75 -12.39
CA TYR A 112 19.53 11.64 -11.41
C TYR A 112 19.09 10.95 -10.11
N PHE A 113 19.02 9.62 -10.09
CA PHE A 113 18.55 8.81 -8.96
C PHE A 113 19.58 7.78 -8.49
N TYR A 114 20.86 8.01 -8.82
CA TYR A 114 21.95 7.09 -8.54
C TYR A 114 22.11 6.77 -7.05
N VAL A 115 22.18 5.47 -6.73
CA VAL A 115 22.47 4.98 -5.38
C VAL A 115 23.83 4.29 -5.31
N ASP A 116 23.95 3.16 -6.00
CA ASP A 116 25.08 2.22 -5.93
C ASP A 116 25.49 1.65 -7.31
N GLY A 117 24.91 2.17 -8.40
CA GLY A 117 25.10 1.66 -9.76
C GLY A 117 24.10 0.56 -10.15
N SER A 118 23.27 0.09 -9.22
CA SER A 118 22.16 -0.80 -9.55
C SER A 118 20.96 -0.01 -10.09
N TYR A 119 20.43 -0.47 -11.23
CA TYR A 119 19.18 0.05 -11.79
C TYR A 119 17.99 -0.18 -10.85
N THR A 120 17.96 -1.29 -10.12
CA THR A 120 16.85 -1.61 -9.21
C THR A 120 16.83 -0.68 -8.01
N ALA A 121 17.99 -0.43 -7.38
CA ALA A 121 18.10 0.50 -6.26
C ALA A 121 17.78 1.95 -6.68
N SER A 122 18.29 2.37 -7.85
CA SER A 122 18.02 3.70 -8.41
C SER A 122 16.53 3.86 -8.78
N TYR A 123 15.90 2.80 -9.30
CA TYR A 123 14.48 2.75 -9.60
C TYR A 123 13.62 2.90 -8.35
N SER A 124 13.94 2.21 -7.25
CA SER A 124 13.20 2.37 -5.99
C SER A 124 13.20 3.81 -5.47
N VAL A 125 14.30 4.54 -5.67
CA VAL A 125 14.36 5.98 -5.33
C VAL A 125 13.50 6.82 -6.28
N PHE A 126 13.54 6.55 -7.58
CA PHE A 126 12.67 7.21 -8.56
C PHE A 126 11.18 6.97 -8.27
N ALA A 127 10.79 5.72 -8.03
CA ALA A 127 9.44 5.32 -7.66
C ALA A 127 8.97 6.03 -6.38
N GLY A 128 9.79 6.03 -5.34
CA GLY A 128 9.48 6.67 -4.06
C GLY A 128 9.42 8.20 -4.13
N ARG A 129 10.26 8.84 -4.96
CA ARG A 129 10.33 10.31 -5.06
C ARG A 129 9.37 10.90 -6.08
N MET A 130 9.09 10.22 -7.19
CA MET A 130 8.25 10.76 -8.27
C MET A 130 6.90 10.09 -8.37
N ILE A 131 6.88 8.76 -8.52
CA ILE A 131 5.65 8.02 -8.80
C ILE A 131 4.72 8.04 -7.59
N LYS A 132 5.26 7.91 -6.38
CA LYS A 132 4.46 7.93 -5.14
C LYS A 132 3.74 9.26 -4.90
N PRO A 133 4.42 10.43 -4.89
CA PRO A 133 3.74 11.72 -4.77
C PRO A 133 2.72 11.97 -5.88
N PHE A 134 3.05 11.61 -7.12
CA PHE A 134 2.14 11.71 -8.26
C PHE A 134 0.84 10.93 -8.03
N ARG A 135 0.95 9.66 -7.66
CA ARG A 135 -0.19 8.76 -7.35
C ARG A 135 -1.02 9.27 -6.18
N ASP A 136 -0.37 9.75 -5.12
CA ASP A 136 -1.04 10.24 -3.92
C ASP A 136 -1.83 11.53 -4.22
N ILE A 137 -1.26 12.46 -4.98
CA ILE A 137 -1.97 13.69 -5.39
C ILE A 137 -3.17 13.37 -6.28
N VAL A 138 -3.03 12.47 -7.27
CA VAL A 138 -4.19 12.06 -8.09
C VAL A 138 -5.28 11.41 -7.24
N ARG A 139 -4.91 10.58 -6.26
CA ARG A 139 -5.85 9.96 -5.32
C ARG A 139 -6.58 11.01 -4.47
N GLU A 140 -5.92 12.08 -4.06
CA GLU A 140 -6.54 13.21 -3.35
C GLU A 140 -7.50 14.01 -4.24
N CYS A 141 -7.17 14.20 -5.53
CA CYS A 141 -8.07 14.85 -6.50
C CYS A 141 -9.37 14.06 -6.74
N PHE A 142 -9.36 12.75 -6.49
CA PHE A 142 -10.52 11.86 -6.65
C PHE A 142 -10.85 11.13 -5.32
N PRO A 143 -11.32 11.84 -4.29
CA PRO A 143 -11.50 11.27 -2.95
C PRO A 143 -12.56 10.17 -2.90
N GLU A 144 -13.52 10.13 -3.84
CA GLU A 144 -14.51 9.05 -3.93
C GLU A 144 -13.86 7.69 -4.28
N VAL A 145 -12.73 7.73 -4.99
CA VAL A 145 -11.92 6.56 -5.31
C VAL A 145 -11.03 6.18 -4.12
N GLY A 146 -10.42 7.16 -3.47
CA GLY A 146 -9.60 6.99 -2.27
C GLY A 146 -10.38 6.40 -1.09
N LYS A 147 -11.57 6.94 -0.77
CA LYS A 147 -12.43 6.46 0.31
C LYS A 147 -12.87 5.02 0.08
N ARG A 148 -13.34 4.68 -1.14
CA ARG A 148 -13.74 3.29 -1.43
C ARG A 148 -12.56 2.32 -1.53
N GLY A 149 -11.37 2.78 -1.91
CA GLY A 149 -10.14 1.97 -1.91
C GLY A 149 -9.64 1.68 -0.48
N GLN A 150 -9.64 2.69 0.39
CA GLN A 150 -9.31 2.53 1.81
C GLN A 150 -10.33 1.64 2.54
N ILE A 151 -11.63 1.81 2.26
CA ILE A 151 -12.68 0.94 2.82
C ILE A 151 -12.48 -0.50 2.35
N ALA A 152 -12.20 -0.73 1.07
CA ALA A 152 -11.95 -2.08 0.54
C ALA A 152 -10.66 -2.70 1.12
N ALA A 153 -9.57 -1.92 1.26
CA ALA A 153 -8.33 -2.38 1.87
C ALA A 153 -8.51 -2.69 3.36
N MET A 154 -9.26 -1.85 4.09
CA MET A 154 -9.58 -2.08 5.51
C MET A 154 -10.48 -3.31 5.68
N GLN A 155 -11.47 -3.50 4.80
CA GLN A 155 -12.31 -4.70 4.79
C GLN A 155 -11.48 -5.96 4.50
N LYS A 156 -10.60 -5.92 3.49
CA LYS A 156 -9.70 -7.02 3.17
C LYS A 156 -8.79 -7.37 4.36
N LYS A 157 -8.17 -6.36 4.98
CA LYS A 157 -7.32 -6.56 6.15
C LYS A 157 -8.09 -7.18 7.33
N ARG A 158 -9.32 -6.72 7.57
CA ARG A 158 -10.20 -7.29 8.61
C ARG A 158 -10.58 -8.74 8.31
N GLU A 159 -10.84 -9.06 7.05
CA GLU A 159 -11.17 -10.42 6.63
C GLU A 159 -9.97 -11.38 6.73
N GLU A 160 -8.77 -10.90 6.37
CA GLU A 160 -7.52 -11.61 6.59
C GLU A 160 -7.25 -11.86 8.08
N ALA A 161 -7.45 -10.85 8.93
CA ALA A 161 -7.30 -10.98 10.37
C ALA A 161 -8.31 -11.97 10.99
N LEU A 162 -9.57 -11.92 10.56
CA LEU A 162 -10.60 -12.87 10.99
C LEU A 162 -10.29 -14.31 10.53
N SER A 163 -9.79 -14.47 9.30
CA SER A 163 -9.39 -15.78 8.79
C SER A 163 -8.19 -16.34 9.57
N ALA A 164 -7.17 -15.51 9.84
CA ALA A 164 -6.03 -15.88 10.66
C ALA A 164 -6.45 -16.25 12.09
N PHE A 165 -7.37 -15.48 12.68
CA PHE A 165 -7.96 -15.77 13.98
C PHE A 165 -8.63 -17.15 14.00
N ALA A 166 -9.52 -17.42 13.03
CA ALA A 166 -10.23 -18.70 12.93
C ALA A 166 -9.27 -19.89 12.75
N GLN A 167 -8.14 -19.72 12.06
CA GLN A 167 -7.11 -20.75 11.91
C GLN A 167 -6.29 -20.98 13.19
N SER A 168 -6.07 -19.93 13.98
CA SER A 168 -5.31 -20.02 15.24
C SER A 168 -6.12 -20.63 16.39
N LEU A 169 -7.45 -20.54 16.34
CA LEU A 169 -8.33 -20.97 17.43
C LEU A 169 -8.22 -22.48 17.78
N PRO A 170 -8.18 -23.43 16.82
CA PRO A 170 -8.00 -24.85 17.13
C PRO A 170 -6.62 -25.16 17.75
N VAL A 171 -5.58 -24.42 17.34
CA VAL A 171 -4.22 -24.57 17.90
C VAL A 171 -4.23 -24.16 19.37
N GLU A 172 -4.82 -23.01 19.68
CA GLU A 172 -4.95 -22.51 21.04
C GLU A 172 -5.83 -23.43 21.91
N ARG A 173 -6.92 -23.95 21.35
CA ARG A 173 -7.76 -24.96 22.01
C ARG A 173 -6.96 -26.18 22.40
N ASN A 174 -6.23 -26.79 21.46
CA ASN A 174 -5.44 -27.99 21.73
C ASN A 174 -4.38 -27.74 22.81
N ARG A 175 -3.70 -26.58 22.76
CA ARG A 175 -2.70 -26.18 23.75
C ARG A 175 -3.31 -26.10 25.14
N VAL A 176 -4.42 -25.38 25.31
CA VAL A 176 -5.07 -25.21 26.62
C VAL A 176 -5.66 -26.53 27.12
N MET A 177 -6.34 -27.30 26.26
CA MET A 177 -6.98 -28.56 26.64
C MET A 177 -6.00 -29.70 26.93
N SER A 178 -4.76 -29.63 26.42
CA SER A 178 -3.71 -30.59 26.76
C SER A 178 -3.17 -30.45 28.19
N ARG A 179 -3.53 -29.39 28.91
CA ARG A 179 -3.07 -29.15 30.27
C ARG A 179 -3.85 -30.00 31.27
N ALA A 180 -3.23 -30.23 32.43
CA ALA A 180 -3.88 -30.89 33.57
C ALA A 180 -4.89 -29.93 34.22
N LEU A 181 -6.06 -29.78 33.60
CA LEU A 181 -7.19 -28.98 34.07
C LEU A 181 -8.16 -29.83 34.90
N ARG A 182 -8.86 -29.20 35.83
CA ARG A 182 -10.03 -29.77 36.51
C ARG A 182 -11.17 -29.94 35.51
N GLU A 183 -12.09 -30.85 35.78
CA GLU A 183 -13.24 -31.09 34.87
C GLU A 183 -14.07 -29.83 34.63
N GLU A 184 -14.33 -29.02 35.67
CA GLU A 184 -15.04 -27.74 35.56
C GLU A 184 -14.31 -26.75 34.62
N GLU A 185 -12.98 -26.72 34.67
CA GLU A 185 -12.14 -25.85 33.84
C GLU A 185 -12.12 -26.33 32.38
N LYS A 186 -12.13 -27.64 32.15
CA LYS A 186 -12.25 -28.22 30.80
C LYS A 186 -13.59 -27.87 30.19
N THR A 187 -14.70 -28.04 30.92
CA THR A 187 -16.04 -27.69 30.43
C THR A 187 -16.13 -26.21 30.10
N ALA A 188 -15.70 -25.33 31.01
CA ALA A 188 -15.71 -23.89 30.76
C ALA A 188 -14.85 -23.50 29.55
N GLY A 189 -13.66 -24.07 29.40
CA GLY A 189 -12.80 -23.80 28.26
C GLY A 189 -13.40 -24.30 26.93
N GLU A 190 -13.98 -25.49 26.92
CA GLU A 190 -14.69 -26.05 25.76
C GLU A 190 -15.86 -25.16 25.31
N GLU A 191 -16.67 -24.68 26.25
CA GLU A 191 -17.76 -23.74 25.96
C GLU A 191 -17.24 -22.44 25.36
N ILE A 192 -16.18 -21.85 25.94
CA ILE A 192 -15.56 -20.62 25.43
C ILE A 192 -15.05 -20.82 24.00
N PHE A 193 -14.34 -21.92 23.71
CA PHE A 193 -13.81 -22.18 22.37
C PHE A 193 -14.90 -22.48 21.35
N SER A 194 -15.96 -23.19 21.76
CA SER A 194 -17.13 -23.45 20.92
C SER A 194 -17.80 -22.14 20.49
N GLU A 195 -18.07 -21.25 21.45
CA GLU A 195 -18.70 -19.96 21.15
C GLU A 195 -17.77 -19.01 20.38
N LEU A 196 -16.46 -19.00 20.66
CA LEU A 196 -15.50 -18.24 19.86
C LEU A 196 -15.47 -18.70 18.40
N ALA A 197 -15.52 -20.01 18.16
CA ALA A 197 -15.55 -20.56 16.81
C ALA A 197 -16.86 -20.19 16.09
N ALA A 198 -17.99 -20.27 16.80
CA ALA A 198 -19.29 -19.91 16.27
C ALA A 198 -19.38 -18.41 15.94
N ALA A 199 -18.93 -17.53 16.84
CA ALA A 199 -18.88 -16.09 16.63
C ALA A 199 -17.97 -15.71 15.45
N ALA A 200 -16.79 -16.34 15.33
CA ALA A 200 -15.90 -16.15 14.19
C ALA A 200 -16.54 -16.58 12.86
N ALA A 201 -17.24 -17.73 12.84
CA ALA A 201 -17.96 -18.21 11.66
C ALA A 201 -19.10 -17.27 11.25
N ARG A 202 -19.81 -16.68 12.22
CA ARG A 202 -20.84 -15.63 11.99
C ARG A 202 -20.24 -14.27 11.59
N ARG A 203 -18.91 -14.13 11.64
CA ARG A 203 -18.18 -12.86 11.45
C ARG A 203 -18.59 -11.78 12.45
N ASP A 204 -19.03 -12.17 13.65
CA ASP A 204 -19.41 -11.25 14.71
C ASP A 204 -18.18 -10.84 15.53
N VAL A 205 -17.49 -9.80 15.06
CA VAL A 205 -16.27 -9.28 15.69
C VAL A 205 -16.54 -8.74 17.11
N ALA A 206 -17.74 -8.22 17.37
CA ALA A 206 -18.09 -7.69 18.68
C ALA A 206 -18.20 -8.82 19.71
N GLU A 207 -18.87 -9.91 19.35
CA GLU A 207 -18.99 -11.10 20.17
C GLU A 207 -17.63 -11.78 20.38
N VAL A 208 -16.81 -11.93 19.33
CA VAL A 208 -15.44 -12.46 19.45
C VAL A 208 -14.62 -11.67 20.48
N ARG A 209 -14.66 -10.33 20.43
CA ARG A 209 -13.94 -9.49 21.39
C ARG A 209 -14.45 -9.63 22.82
N ALA A 210 -15.76 -9.72 23.00
CA ALA A 210 -16.37 -9.90 24.32
C ALA A 210 -15.94 -11.25 24.94
N LEU A 211 -16.01 -12.33 24.14
CA LEU A 211 -15.59 -13.66 24.58
C LEU A 211 -14.08 -13.71 24.87
N LEU A 212 -13.24 -13.05 24.06
CA LEU A 212 -11.79 -12.98 24.32
C LEU A 212 -11.45 -12.21 25.59
N ALA A 213 -12.22 -11.19 25.95
CA ALA A 213 -12.04 -10.50 27.21
C ALA A 213 -12.26 -11.45 28.40
N GLY A 214 -13.29 -12.29 28.35
CA GLY A 214 -13.53 -13.35 29.34
C GLY A 214 -12.45 -14.43 29.31
N TYR A 215 -12.07 -14.88 28.12
CA TYR A 215 -11.03 -15.88 27.91
C TYR A 215 -9.67 -15.45 28.50
N ARG A 216 -9.33 -14.16 28.45
CA ARG A 216 -8.12 -13.63 29.08
C ARG A 216 -8.10 -13.86 30.59
N TYR A 217 -9.24 -13.69 31.27
CA TYR A 217 -9.32 -13.97 32.70
C TYR A 217 -9.27 -15.48 32.98
N PHE A 218 -9.89 -16.29 32.12
CA PHE A 218 -9.78 -17.75 32.19
C PHE A 218 -8.32 -18.22 32.07
N LEU A 219 -7.56 -17.72 31.09
CA LEU A 219 -6.14 -18.03 30.91
C LEU A 219 -5.30 -17.67 32.13
N ARG A 220 -5.57 -16.50 32.75
CA ARG A 220 -4.90 -16.07 33.98
C ARG A 220 -5.20 -16.99 35.15
N TYR A 221 -6.47 -17.39 35.28
CA TYR A 221 -6.90 -18.29 36.34
C TYR A 221 -6.20 -19.65 36.26
N ILE A 222 -6.07 -20.23 35.06
CA ILE A 222 -5.38 -21.51 34.85
C ILE A 222 -3.86 -21.39 34.66
N GLY A 223 -3.31 -20.17 34.75
CA GLY A 223 -1.87 -19.89 34.57
C GLY A 223 -1.33 -20.30 33.20
N ALA A 224 -2.10 -20.08 32.12
CA ALA A 224 -1.77 -20.52 30.76
C ALA A 224 -1.53 -19.39 29.75
N GLU A 225 -1.28 -18.16 30.22
CA GLU A 225 -0.86 -17.05 29.36
C GLU A 225 0.43 -17.42 28.60
N SER A 226 0.44 -17.18 27.29
CA SER A 226 1.62 -17.39 26.44
C SER A 226 1.68 -16.37 25.30
N ASP A 227 2.77 -16.42 24.52
CA ASP A 227 2.95 -15.57 23.34
C ASP A 227 1.92 -15.92 22.25
N GLU A 228 1.53 -17.19 22.12
CA GLU A 228 0.47 -17.63 21.22
C GLU A 228 -0.91 -17.04 21.61
N SER A 229 -1.25 -17.02 22.90
CA SER A 229 -2.45 -16.34 23.38
C SER A 229 -2.41 -14.84 23.09
N SER A 230 -1.22 -14.23 23.22
CA SER A 230 -1.02 -12.80 22.96
C SER A 230 -1.19 -12.46 21.49
N ALA A 231 -0.72 -13.32 20.58
CA ALA A 231 -0.93 -13.20 19.15
C ALA A 231 -2.44 -13.29 18.80
N LEU A 232 -3.17 -14.20 19.45
CA LEU A 232 -4.61 -14.36 19.28
C LEU A 232 -5.38 -13.08 19.69
N PHE A 233 -4.98 -12.45 20.80
CA PHE A 233 -5.55 -11.17 21.22
C PHE A 233 -5.19 -10.02 20.27
N ALA A 234 -3.96 -9.98 19.74
CA ALA A 234 -3.55 -8.97 18.77
C ALA A 234 -4.39 -9.03 17.49
N LEU A 235 -4.63 -10.24 16.96
CA LEU A 235 -5.50 -10.44 15.78
C LEU A 235 -6.90 -9.86 15.98
N SER A 236 -7.48 -10.00 17.19
CA SER A 236 -8.80 -9.44 17.51
C SER A 236 -8.86 -7.90 17.48
N GLN A 237 -7.73 -7.22 17.68
CA GLN A 237 -7.64 -5.75 17.59
C GLN A 237 -7.56 -5.26 16.14
N GLU A 238 -7.08 -6.12 15.23
CA GLU A 238 -6.97 -5.81 13.80
C GLU A 238 -8.25 -6.06 13.00
N MET A 239 -9.20 -6.80 13.59
CA MET A 239 -10.55 -7.06 13.06
C MET A 239 -11.51 -5.86 13.18
#